data_AF-A0A3D8T5F3-F1
#
_entry.id   AF-A0A3D8T5F3-F1
#
_cell.length_a   1.000
_cell.length_b   1.000
_cell.length_c   1.000
_cell.angle_alpha   90.00
_cell.angle_beta   90.00
_cell.angle_gamma   90.00
#
_symmetry.space_group_name_H-M   'P 1'
#
loop_
_entity.id
_entity.type
_entity.pdbx_description
1 polymer ?
#
loop_
_entity_poly.entity_id
_entity_poly.type
_entity_poly.pdbx_seq_one_letter_code
_entity_poly.pdbx_strand_id
1 'polypeptide(L)'
;MSGDEEPPSGVHHYENRGDVPWDIQNYFSQRYDLFSKYDEGVWLTDDAWFGVTPELIATKIADQIARAAPPERKVLVDVFAGAGGNTIAFARSGHWKRVYAIEKDPATLRCAQHNAEVYGVADKITWFQGDCFEIIKSQLKDLAPYSVLFASPPWGGKSSHTLLLLFSISNSAL
;
A
#
# COMPACT_ATOMS: atom_id res chain seq x y z
N MET A 1 -21.57 -4.20 -13.28
CA MET A 1 -22.45 -3.34 -12.45
C MET A 1 -21.60 -2.89 -11.27
N SER A 2 -20.80 -1.84 -11.47
CA SER A 2 -20.15 -1.14 -10.37
C SER A 2 -21.23 -0.29 -9.72
N GLY A 3 -21.64 -0.65 -8.50
CA GLY A 3 -22.47 0.26 -7.71
C GLY A 3 -21.67 1.54 -7.50
N ASP A 4 -22.33 2.68 -7.62
CA ASP A 4 -21.78 3.98 -7.24
C ASP A 4 -21.56 4.00 -5.72
N GLU A 5 -20.51 3.31 -5.26
CA GLU A 5 -20.10 3.39 -3.87
C GLU A 5 -19.47 4.77 -3.67
N GLU A 6 -20.13 5.60 -2.88
CA GLU A 6 -19.58 6.89 -2.53
C GLU A 6 -18.37 6.72 -1.58
N PRO A 7 -17.30 7.53 -1.77
CA PRO A 7 -16.19 7.53 -0.83
C PRO A 7 -16.66 7.83 0.60
N PRO A 8 -16.13 7.13 1.62
CA PRO A 8 -16.43 7.44 3.01
C PRO A 8 -15.86 8.82 3.40
N SER A 9 -16.29 9.36 4.55
CA SER A 9 -15.80 10.65 5.05
C SER A 9 -14.27 10.72 5.11
N GLY A 10 -13.69 11.79 4.55
CA GLY A 10 -12.23 12.01 4.50
C GLY A 10 -11.51 11.24 3.38
N VAL A 11 -12.26 10.55 2.52
CA VAL A 11 -11.76 9.87 1.32
C VAL A 11 -12.35 10.55 0.09
N HIS A 12 -11.52 10.67 -0.95
CA HIS A 12 -11.86 11.45 -2.13
C HIS A 12 -11.50 10.71 -3.42
N HIS A 13 -12.38 10.86 -4.41
CA HIS A 13 -12.08 10.70 -5.83
C HIS A 13 -12.40 12.04 -6.49
N TYR A 14 -11.38 12.71 -7.05
CA TYR A 14 -11.57 14.02 -7.66
C TYR A 14 -11.63 13.87 -9.18
N GLU A 15 -12.66 14.41 -9.82
CA GLU A 15 -12.76 14.43 -11.28
C GLU A 15 -12.18 15.73 -11.86
N ASN A 16 -12.41 16.85 -11.19
CA ASN A 16 -12.00 18.17 -11.65
C ASN A 16 -10.97 18.78 -10.71
N ARG A 17 -9.93 19.39 -11.29
CA ARG A 17 -8.88 20.10 -10.53
C ARG A 17 -9.45 21.23 -9.66
N GLY A 18 -10.56 21.85 -10.06
CA GLY A 18 -11.20 22.93 -9.30
C GLY A 18 -11.73 22.49 -7.93
N ASP A 19 -12.03 21.20 -7.78
CA ASP A 19 -12.55 20.60 -6.54
C ASP A 19 -11.43 20.13 -5.60
N VAL A 20 -10.18 20.16 -6.07
CA VAL A 20 -9.01 19.66 -5.35
C VAL A 20 -8.40 20.78 -4.49
N PRO A 21 -8.14 20.53 -3.19
CA PRO A 21 -7.40 21.45 -2.33
C PRO A 21 -6.08 21.92 -2.96
N TRP A 22 -5.76 23.20 -2.79
CA TRP A 22 -4.67 23.86 -3.53
C TRP A 22 -3.31 23.17 -3.38
N ASP A 23 -3.01 22.66 -2.18
CA ASP A 23 -1.78 21.94 -1.84
C ASP A 23 -1.70 20.53 -2.44
N ILE A 24 -2.84 19.94 -2.84
CA ILE A 24 -2.94 18.63 -3.49
C ILE A 24 -2.91 18.74 -5.02
N GLN A 25 -3.26 19.90 -5.61
CA GLN A 25 -3.43 20.04 -7.06
C GLN A 25 -2.22 19.59 -7.91
N ASN A 26 -0.99 19.79 -7.41
CA ASN A 26 0.22 19.34 -8.11
C ASN A 26 0.36 17.81 -8.14
N TYR A 27 -0.15 17.12 -7.11
CA TYR A 27 -0.21 15.65 -7.07
C TYR A 27 -1.36 15.15 -7.94
N PHE A 28 -2.51 15.83 -7.92
CA PHE A 28 -3.63 15.53 -8.80
C PHE A 28 -3.28 15.64 -10.30
N SER A 29 -2.44 16.61 -10.69
CA SER A 29 -1.96 16.68 -12.08
C SER A 29 -1.10 15.50 -12.49
N GLN A 30 -0.51 14.79 -11.53
CA GLN A 30 0.32 13.59 -11.71
C GLN A 30 -0.42 12.31 -11.26
N ARG A 31 -1.75 12.36 -11.07
CA ARG A 31 -2.52 11.24 -10.52
C ARG A 31 -2.35 9.93 -11.29
N TYR A 32 -2.14 9.99 -12.60
CA TYR A 32 -1.89 8.80 -13.43
C TYR A 32 -0.49 8.18 -13.22
N ASP A 33 0.47 8.96 -12.73
CA ASP A 33 1.76 8.42 -12.29
C ASP A 33 1.65 7.74 -10.92
N LEU A 34 0.73 8.21 -10.07
CA LEU A 34 0.42 7.59 -8.77
C LEU A 34 -0.35 6.28 -8.95
N PHE A 35 -1.44 6.33 -9.73
CA PHE A 35 -2.27 5.20 -10.11
C PHE A 35 -2.69 5.33 -11.57
N SER A 36 -2.18 4.45 -12.42
CA SER A 36 -2.55 4.40 -13.84
C SER A 36 -4.04 4.22 -14.07
N LYS A 37 -4.74 3.56 -13.14
CA LYS A 37 -6.19 3.33 -13.15
C LYS A 37 -6.98 4.40 -12.38
N TYR A 38 -6.44 5.61 -12.19
CA TYR A 38 -7.08 6.62 -11.35
C TYR A 38 -8.57 6.81 -11.69
N ASP A 39 -8.88 7.02 -12.97
CA ASP A 39 -10.25 7.26 -13.46
C ASP A 39 -11.17 6.02 -13.39
N GLU A 40 -10.65 4.84 -13.02
CA GLU A 40 -11.47 3.66 -12.71
C GLU A 40 -12.01 3.68 -11.27
N GLY A 41 -11.88 4.82 -10.57
CA GLY A 41 -12.49 5.08 -9.27
C GLY A 41 -11.53 4.99 -8.09
N VAL A 42 -10.23 5.26 -8.28
CA VAL A 42 -9.24 5.22 -7.18
C VAL A 42 -9.58 6.24 -6.09
N TRP A 43 -9.43 5.81 -4.85
CA TRP A 43 -9.69 6.58 -3.64
C TRP A 43 -8.40 6.97 -2.92
N LEU A 44 -8.36 8.21 -2.42
CA LEU A 44 -7.26 8.74 -1.61
C LEU A 44 -7.79 9.62 -0.48
N THR A 45 -7.16 9.53 0.69
CA THR A 45 -7.25 10.57 1.73
C THR A 45 -6.35 11.74 1.35
N ASP A 46 -6.55 12.91 1.94
CA ASP A 46 -5.70 14.09 1.70
C ASP A 46 -4.22 13.79 1.98
N ASP A 47 -3.92 13.10 3.08
CA ASP A 47 -2.56 12.70 3.44
C ASP A 47 -1.95 11.68 2.47
N ALA A 48 -2.76 10.78 1.91
CA ALA A 48 -2.28 9.74 1.01
C ALA A 48 -1.69 10.30 -0.29
N TRP A 49 -2.18 11.46 -0.77
CA TRP A 49 -1.64 12.12 -1.96
C TRP A 49 -0.13 12.42 -1.85
N PHE A 50 0.35 12.71 -0.64
CA PHE A 50 1.76 13.03 -0.39
C PHE A 50 2.62 11.78 -0.13
N GLY A 51 2.00 10.68 0.30
CA GLY A 51 2.68 9.48 0.77
C GLY A 51 2.74 8.31 -0.22
N VAL A 52 1.83 8.29 -1.21
CA VAL A 52 1.77 7.17 -2.17
C VAL A 52 3.05 7.13 -3.02
N THR A 53 3.61 5.92 -3.13
CA THR A 53 4.71 5.65 -4.06
C THR A 53 4.16 5.59 -5.49
N PRO A 54 4.71 6.35 -6.46
CA PRO A 54 4.27 6.29 -7.85
C PRO A 54 4.28 4.85 -8.40
N GLU A 55 3.29 4.48 -9.21
CA GLU A 55 3.02 3.09 -9.62
C GLU A 55 4.24 2.43 -10.29
N LEU A 56 4.97 3.18 -11.14
CA LEU A 56 6.18 2.70 -11.79
C LEU A 56 7.29 2.39 -10.77
N ILE A 57 7.41 3.19 -9.71
CA ILE A 57 8.41 2.98 -8.65
C ILE A 57 7.99 1.79 -7.79
N ALA A 58 6.73 1.70 -7.41
CA ALA A 58 6.19 0.57 -6.65
C ALA A 58 6.38 -0.76 -7.41
N THR A 59 6.17 -0.78 -8.73
CA THR A 59 6.41 -1.95 -9.59
C THR A 59 7.88 -2.35 -9.60
N LYS A 60 8.80 -1.39 -9.74
CA LYS A 60 10.24 -1.67 -9.69
C LYS A 60 10.68 -2.21 -8.33
N ILE A 61 10.14 -1.68 -7.23
CA ILE A 61 10.38 -2.19 -5.87
C ILE A 61 9.87 -3.63 -5.77
N ALA A 62 8.65 -3.91 -6.22
CA ALA A 62 8.08 -5.26 -6.21
C ALA A 62 8.96 -6.26 -6.96
N ASP A 63 9.45 -5.90 -8.15
CA ASP A 63 10.36 -6.74 -8.94
C ASP A 63 11.70 -6.98 -8.24
N GLN A 64 12.28 -5.94 -7.63
CA GLN A 64 13.56 -6.05 -6.91
C GLN A 64 13.42 -6.94 -5.68
N ILE A 65 12.37 -6.76 -4.87
CA ILE A 65 12.13 -7.60 -3.70
C ILE A 65 11.85 -9.05 -4.13
N ALA A 66 11.05 -9.27 -5.17
CA ALA A 66 10.78 -10.60 -5.70
C ALA A 66 12.03 -11.34 -6.19
N ARG A 67 13.01 -10.62 -6.75
CA ARG A 67 14.31 -11.19 -7.17
C ARG A 67 15.25 -11.46 -6.02
N ALA A 68 15.23 -10.61 -4.99
CA ALA A 68 16.09 -10.73 -3.82
C ALA A 68 15.54 -11.72 -2.77
N ALA A 69 14.24 -11.97 -2.77
CA ALA A 69 13.58 -12.86 -1.84
C ALA A 69 14.07 -14.32 -2.01
N PRO A 70 14.38 -15.02 -0.90
CA PRO A 70 14.67 -16.44 -0.93
C PRO A 70 13.53 -17.24 -1.61
N PRO A 71 13.83 -18.23 -2.47
CA PRO A 71 12.83 -18.93 -3.28
C PRO A 71 11.67 -19.54 -2.49
N GLU A 72 11.91 -19.93 -1.24
CA GLU A 72 10.94 -20.52 -0.32
C GLU A 72 10.01 -19.50 0.35
N ARG A 73 10.38 -18.22 0.39
CA ARG A 73 9.57 -17.15 0.99
C ARG A 73 8.56 -16.63 -0.01
N LYS A 74 7.29 -17.00 0.20
CA LYS A 74 6.17 -16.66 -0.69
C LYS A 74 5.10 -15.80 -0.02
N VAL A 75 5.39 -15.27 1.16
CA VAL A 75 4.54 -14.34 1.89
C VAL A 75 5.26 -12.99 1.99
N LEU A 76 4.54 -11.90 1.73
CA LEU A 76 5.02 -10.54 1.98
C LEU A 76 4.16 -9.88 3.05
N VAL A 77 4.78 -9.13 3.95
CA VAL A 77 4.09 -8.29 4.94
C VAL A 77 4.45 -6.84 4.66
N ASP A 78 3.48 -6.04 4.20
CA ASP A 78 3.59 -4.59 4.08
C ASP A 78 3.08 -3.97 5.39
N VAL A 79 3.98 -3.40 6.19
CA VAL A 79 3.65 -2.95 7.55
C VAL A 79 3.16 -1.50 7.61
N PHE A 80 3.15 -0.79 6.47
CA PHE A 80 2.66 0.59 6.32
C PHE A 80 2.00 0.74 4.95
N ALA A 81 0.85 0.08 4.76
CA ALA A 81 0.24 -0.10 3.45
C ALA A 81 -0.21 1.22 2.79
N GLY A 82 -0.52 2.25 3.59
CA GLY A 82 -1.07 3.51 3.09
C GLY A 82 -2.30 3.26 2.24
N ALA A 83 -2.48 4.03 1.15
CA ALA A 83 -3.57 3.81 0.20
C ALA A 83 -3.30 2.65 -0.80
N GLY A 84 -2.33 1.78 -0.51
CA GLY A 84 -2.14 0.51 -1.20
C GLY A 84 -1.15 0.51 -2.37
N GLY A 85 -0.45 1.60 -2.68
CA GLY A 85 0.44 1.67 -3.85
C GLY A 85 1.46 0.53 -3.95
N ASN A 86 2.28 0.33 -2.91
CA ASN A 86 3.25 -0.78 -2.86
C ASN A 86 2.56 -2.15 -2.70
N THR A 87 1.58 -2.25 -1.79
CA THR A 87 0.78 -3.47 -1.58
C THR A 87 0.18 -4.02 -2.87
N ILE A 88 -0.43 -3.17 -3.70
CA ILE A 88 -1.00 -3.54 -5.00
C ILE A 88 0.09 -4.02 -5.96
N ALA A 89 1.23 -3.31 -6.03
CA ALA A 89 2.35 -3.73 -6.86
C ALA A 89 2.90 -5.10 -6.46
N PHE A 90 3.03 -5.38 -5.14
CA PHE A 90 3.40 -6.70 -4.65
C PHE A 90 2.39 -7.76 -5.09
N ALA A 91 1.09 -7.55 -4.88
CA ALA A 91 0.06 -8.50 -5.27
C ALA A 91 -0.01 -8.75 -6.80
N ARG A 92 0.34 -7.74 -7.61
CA ARG A 92 0.41 -7.83 -9.08
C ARG A 92 1.66 -8.54 -9.60
N SER A 93 2.76 -8.57 -8.84
CA SER A 93 4.03 -9.16 -9.28
C SER A 93 3.97 -10.66 -9.60
N GLY A 94 2.95 -11.37 -9.09
CA GLY A 94 2.80 -12.82 -9.27
C GLY A 94 3.80 -13.67 -8.47
N HIS A 95 4.74 -13.05 -7.75
CA HIS A 95 5.73 -13.76 -6.93
C HIS A 95 5.14 -14.28 -5.62
N TRP A 96 4.27 -13.50 -4.97
CA TRP A 96 3.75 -13.76 -3.63
C TRP A 96 2.46 -14.57 -3.68
N LYS A 97 2.34 -15.59 -2.83
CA LYS A 97 1.10 -16.34 -2.62
C LYS A 97 0.06 -15.52 -1.85
N ARG A 98 0.53 -14.65 -0.96
CA ARG A 98 -0.29 -13.75 -0.14
C ARG A 98 0.51 -12.53 0.26
N VAL A 99 -0.13 -11.36 0.22
CA VAL A 99 0.37 -10.13 0.84
C VAL A 99 -0.46 -9.86 2.08
N TYR A 100 0.18 -9.64 3.23
CA TYR A 100 -0.47 -9.16 4.44
C TYR A 100 -0.15 -7.68 4.59
N ALA A 101 -1.17 -6.83 4.61
CA ALA A 101 -1.01 -5.39 4.58
C ALA A 101 -1.60 -4.77 5.85
N ILE A 102 -0.80 -3.96 6.54
CA ILE A 102 -1.17 -3.30 7.80
C ILE A 102 -1.27 -1.81 7.55
N GLU A 103 -2.38 -1.22 7.96
CA GLU A 103 -2.55 0.24 7.99
C GLU A 103 -3.26 0.62 9.29
N LYS A 104 -2.82 1.71 9.91
CA LYS A 104 -3.34 2.17 11.19
C LYS A 104 -4.58 3.03 11.00
N ASP A 105 -4.57 3.90 10.00
CA ASP A 105 -5.68 4.81 9.73
C ASP A 105 -6.82 4.10 8.98
N PRO A 106 -8.05 4.05 9.55
CA PRO A 106 -9.17 3.33 8.93
C PRO A 106 -9.59 3.90 7.57
N ALA A 107 -9.53 5.22 7.37
CA ALA A 107 -9.93 5.83 6.11
C ALA A 107 -8.95 5.46 4.99
N THR A 108 -7.65 5.55 5.27
CA THR A 108 -6.57 5.19 4.37
C THR A 108 -6.56 3.68 4.07
N LEU A 109 -6.83 2.82 5.06
CA LEU A 109 -7.02 1.39 4.85
C LEU A 109 -8.18 1.11 3.90
N ARG A 110 -9.30 1.83 4.05
CA ARG A 110 -10.46 1.68 3.17
C ARG A 110 -10.15 2.10 1.73
N CYS A 111 -9.35 3.15 1.53
CA CYS A 111 -8.78 3.48 0.22
C CYS A 111 -7.98 2.31 -0.35
N ALA A 112 -7.08 1.72 0.44
CA ALA A 112 -6.22 0.63 -0.01
C ALA A 112 -7.00 -0.62 -0.44
N GLN A 113 -8.04 -0.97 0.31
CA GLN A 113 -8.95 -2.07 0.00
C GLN A 113 -9.67 -1.84 -1.32
N HIS A 114 -10.32 -0.68 -1.46
CA HIS A 114 -11.02 -0.29 -2.69
C HIS A 114 -10.09 -0.24 -3.90
N ASN A 115 -8.92 0.38 -3.75
CA ASN A 115 -7.92 0.48 -4.82
C ASN A 115 -7.44 -0.92 -5.25
N ALA A 116 -7.29 -1.87 -4.32
CA ALA A 116 -6.95 -3.23 -4.67
C ALA A 116 -8.05 -3.95 -5.47
N GLU A 117 -9.33 -3.60 -5.27
CA GLU A 117 -10.45 -4.09 -6.08
C GLU A 117 -10.41 -3.49 -7.49
N VAL A 118 -10.16 -2.18 -7.63
CA VAL A 118 -9.96 -1.50 -8.92
C VAL A 118 -8.83 -2.16 -9.75
N TYR A 119 -7.77 -2.60 -9.08
CA TYR A 119 -6.65 -3.30 -9.70
C TYR A 119 -6.84 -4.83 -9.83
N GLY A 120 -7.97 -5.38 -9.33
CA GLY A 120 -8.30 -6.80 -9.46
C GLY A 120 -7.37 -7.73 -8.69
N VAL A 121 -6.83 -7.29 -7.55
CA VAL A 121 -5.90 -8.07 -6.71
C VAL A 121 -6.32 -8.17 -5.23
N ALA A 122 -7.52 -7.70 -4.89
CA ALA A 122 -8.05 -7.74 -3.53
C ALA A 122 -8.02 -9.16 -2.91
N ASP A 123 -8.28 -10.20 -3.71
CA ASP A 123 -8.29 -11.60 -3.30
C ASP A 123 -6.90 -12.13 -2.85
N LYS A 124 -5.82 -11.43 -3.24
CA LYS A 124 -4.43 -11.77 -2.91
C LYS A 124 -3.91 -11.07 -1.66
N ILE A 125 -4.70 -10.20 -1.06
CA ILE A 125 -4.28 -9.35 0.07
C ILE A 125 -5.12 -9.70 1.29
N THR A 126 -4.48 -9.78 2.46
CA THR A 126 -5.14 -9.86 3.76
C THR A 126 -4.81 -8.60 4.53
N TRP A 127 -5.84 -7.85 4.94
CA TRP A 127 -5.71 -6.54 5.56
C TRP A 127 -5.79 -6.63 7.09
N PHE A 128 -5.00 -5.81 7.78
CA PHE A 128 -5.12 -5.57 9.21
C PHE A 128 -5.19 -4.08 9.50
N GLN A 129 -6.16 -3.69 10.31
CA GLN A 129 -6.24 -2.34 10.84
C GLN A 129 -5.55 -2.29 12.21
N GLY A 130 -4.57 -1.40 12.40
CA GLY A 130 -4.01 -1.11 13.71
C GLY A 130 -2.51 -0.81 13.73
N ASP A 131 -1.92 -0.88 14.93
CA ASP A 131 -0.49 -0.68 15.10
C ASP A 131 0.30 -1.89 14.59
N CYS A 132 1.29 -1.64 13.73
CA CYS A 132 2.04 -2.71 13.09
C CYS A 132 2.88 -3.52 14.06
N PHE A 133 3.43 -2.92 15.12
CA PHE A 133 4.20 -3.65 16.12
C PHE A 133 3.31 -4.62 16.91
N GLU A 134 2.09 -4.20 17.24
CA GLU A 134 1.12 -5.05 17.92
C GLU A 134 0.65 -6.20 17.02
N ILE A 135 0.30 -5.91 15.76
CA ILE A 135 -0.18 -6.91 14.80
C ILE A 135 0.90 -7.95 14.48
N ILE A 136 2.16 -7.52 14.27
CA ILE A 136 3.27 -8.44 14.01
C ILE A 136 3.43 -9.42 15.18
N LYS A 137 3.41 -8.93 16.42
CA LYS A 137 3.61 -9.77 17.63
C LYS A 137 2.43 -10.68 17.92
N SER A 138 1.21 -10.21 17.71
CA SER A 138 -0.01 -10.93 18.12
C SER A 138 -0.61 -11.82 17.03
N GLN A 139 -0.60 -11.37 15.77
CA GLN A 139 -1.36 -12.00 14.68
C GLN A 139 -0.46 -12.60 13.59
N LEU A 140 0.76 -12.09 13.37
CA LEU A 140 1.65 -12.53 12.29
C LEU A 140 2.90 -13.28 12.75
N LYS A 141 3.06 -13.54 14.06
CA LYS A 141 4.24 -14.18 14.64
C LYS A 141 4.61 -15.51 13.95
N ASP A 142 3.61 -16.33 13.61
CA ASP A 142 3.82 -17.66 13.05
C ASP A 142 4.17 -17.61 11.55
N LEU A 143 3.95 -16.46 10.90
CA LEU A 143 4.32 -16.21 9.50
C LEU A 143 5.76 -15.69 9.35
N ALA A 144 6.36 -15.18 10.42
CA ALA A 144 7.67 -14.55 10.40
C ALA A 144 8.76 -15.38 9.68
N PRO A 145 8.88 -16.71 9.89
CA PRO A 145 9.90 -17.53 9.21
C PRO A 145 9.74 -17.60 7.68
N TYR A 146 8.52 -17.37 7.18
CA TYR A 146 8.15 -17.55 5.77
C TYR A 146 7.93 -16.23 5.02
N SER A 147 8.02 -15.12 5.74
CA SER A 147 7.68 -13.79 5.23
C SER A 147 8.91 -12.95 4.87
N VAL A 148 8.72 -12.07 3.88
CA VAL A 148 9.54 -10.88 3.68
C VAL A 148 8.76 -9.68 4.20
N LEU A 149 9.41 -8.84 5.01
CA LEU A 149 8.80 -7.61 5.53
C LEU A 149 9.22 -6.41 4.69
N PHE A 150 8.24 -5.63 4.26
CA PHE A 150 8.42 -4.34 3.60
C PHE A 150 7.88 -3.23 4.50
N ALA A 151 8.65 -2.17 4.65
CA ALA A 151 8.27 -1.02 5.46
C ALA A 151 8.54 0.29 4.70
N SER A 152 7.49 1.07 4.48
CA SER A 152 7.54 2.46 4.02
C SER A 152 6.80 3.37 5.01
N PRO A 153 7.37 3.62 6.21
CA PRO A 153 6.72 4.43 7.25
C PRO A 153 6.47 5.87 6.80
N PRO A 154 5.60 6.62 7.50
CA PRO A 154 5.49 8.06 7.30
C PRO A 154 6.79 8.76 7.70
N TRP A 155 7.41 9.49 6.76
CA TRP A 155 8.72 10.13 6.96
C TRP A 155 8.68 11.59 7.42
N GLY A 156 7.53 12.05 7.94
CA GLY A 156 7.44 13.38 8.57
C GLY A 156 7.29 14.59 7.63
N GLY A 157 6.88 14.40 6.37
CA GLY A 157 6.37 15.47 5.49
C GLY A 157 7.40 16.52 4.99
N LYS A 158 7.44 16.72 3.67
CA LYS A 158 8.23 17.70 2.88
C LYS A 158 9.70 17.34 2.53
N SER A 159 10.21 16.20 2.97
CA SER A 159 11.58 15.74 2.63
C SER A 159 11.65 14.22 2.42
N SER A 160 10.96 13.69 1.41
CA SER A 160 10.86 12.25 1.19
C SER A 160 12.19 11.61 0.75
N HIS A 161 12.79 10.80 1.61
CA HIS A 161 13.73 9.76 1.22
C HIS A 161 13.08 8.41 1.57
N THR A 162 12.73 7.63 0.55
CA THR A 162 12.25 6.25 0.73
C THR A 162 13.41 5.40 1.25
N LEU A 163 13.43 5.11 2.55
CA LEU A 163 14.37 4.14 3.11
C LEU A 163 13.76 2.74 2.98
N LEU A 164 14.34 1.91 2.11
CA LEU A 164 13.99 0.50 1.99
C LEU A 164 14.69 -0.27 3.12
N LEU A 165 13.92 -0.75 4.10
CA LEU A 165 14.41 -1.68 5.11
C LEU A 165 13.85 -3.07 4.84
N LEU A 166 14.69 -3.94 4.28
CA LEU A 166 14.42 -5.38 4.19
C LEU A 166 14.90 -6.03 5.50
N PHE A 167 13.95 -6.44 6.34
CA PHE A 167 14.26 -7.30 7.49
C PHE A 167 13.86 -8.74 7.18
N SER A 168 14.82 -9.66 7.25
CA SER A 168 14.51 -11.07 7.50
C SER A 168 14.28 -11.21 8.99
N ILE A 169 13.06 -11.54 9.41
CA ILE A 169 12.81 -11.88 10.81
C ILE A 169 13.48 -13.24 11.06
N SER A 170 14.71 -13.22 11.57
CA SER A 170 15.29 -14.41 12.18
C SER A 170 14.69 -14.59 13.57
N ASN A 171 14.61 -15.84 14.02
CA ASN A 171 13.99 -16.27 15.29
C ASN A 171 14.64 -15.69 16.57
N SER A 172 15.48 -14.66 16.46
CA SER A 172 16.33 -14.16 17.54
C SER A 172 15.83 -12.87 18.17
N ALA A 173 14.67 -12.33 17.76
CA ALA A 173 14.17 -11.04 18.23
C ALA A 173 12.66 -11.02 18.59
N LEU A 174 12.10 -12.19 18.94
CA LEU A 174 10.79 -12.32 19.57
C LEU A 174 10.93 -12.96 20.95
#